data_AF-A0A6J1C766-F1
#
_entry.id   AF-A0A6J1C766-F1
#
_cell.length_a   1.000
_cell.length_b   1.000
_cell.length_c   1.000
_cell.angle_alpha   90.00
_cell.angle_beta   90.00
_cell.angle_gamma   90.00
#
_symmetry.space_group_name_H-M   'P 1'
#
loop_
_entity.id
_entity.type
_entity.pdbx_description
1 polymer ?
#
loop_
_entity_poly.entity_id
_entity_poly.type
_entity_poly.pdbx_seq_one_letter_code
_entity_poly.pdbx_strand_id
1 'polypeptide(L)'
;MVCKDFHACKWPGELSNEGTSLALFFDAMNEKNHIMVEEIQRTCSQIITFSHFVPRPELCPEKRMLFYPKLPKIIGSDYLEDRIRSIHGSKDTASACHLFGHTHFCWDLVLDGIRYVQAPLAYPRERKRRMNGGENWLPFCIYSNGRFAHKLTPCYWSDYYAANPRSPHNTQLAPWVAKFYRRL
;
A
#
# COMPACT_ATOMS: atom_id res chain seq x y z
N MET A 1 -5.04 -7.97 -17.81
CA MET A 1 -3.59 -7.87 -17.54
C MET A 1 -3.35 -6.45 -17.07
N VAL A 2 -2.76 -6.28 -15.88
CA VAL A 2 -2.50 -4.98 -15.25
C VAL A 2 -1.17 -4.44 -15.79
N CYS A 3 -1.03 -3.12 -15.95
CA CYS A 3 0.20 -2.46 -16.41
C CYS A 3 0.70 -3.03 -17.75
N LYS A 4 -0.07 -2.83 -18.83
CA LYS A 4 0.32 -3.29 -20.18
C LYS A 4 1.16 -2.27 -20.94
N ASP A 5 1.03 -1.02 -20.54
CA ASP A 5 1.57 0.17 -21.18
C ASP A 5 2.98 0.53 -20.72
N PHE A 6 3.55 -0.17 -19.73
CA PHE A 6 4.93 0.09 -19.29
C PHE A 6 5.96 -0.07 -20.41
N HIS A 7 5.68 -0.92 -21.40
CA HIS A 7 6.51 -1.06 -22.61
C HIS A 7 6.53 0.21 -23.48
N ALA A 8 5.53 1.09 -23.33
CA ALA A 8 5.46 2.37 -24.02
C ALA A 8 6.11 3.52 -23.23
N CYS A 9 6.47 3.31 -21.96
CA CYS A 9 7.17 4.30 -21.17
C CYS A 9 8.59 4.53 -21.72
N LYS A 10 8.89 5.79 -22.01
CA LYS A 10 10.23 6.24 -22.43
C LYS A 10 10.74 7.20 -21.37
N TRP A 11 11.95 6.95 -20.90
CA TRP A 11 12.61 7.78 -19.89
C TRP A 11 13.80 8.52 -20.50
N PRO A 12 14.23 9.65 -19.92
CA PRO A 12 15.53 10.25 -20.20
C PRO A 12 16.66 9.21 -20.09
N GLY A 13 17.74 9.41 -20.84
CA GLY A 13 18.82 8.40 -20.96
C GLY A 13 19.52 8.05 -19.64
N GLU A 14 19.45 8.91 -18.63
CA GLU A 14 20.00 8.63 -17.29
C GLU A 14 19.10 7.70 -16.45
N LEU A 15 17.85 7.47 -16.84
CA LEU A 15 16.89 6.67 -16.11
C LEU A 15 16.71 5.28 -16.75
N SER A 16 16.78 4.25 -15.91
CA SER A 16 16.66 2.84 -16.34
C SER A 16 15.38 2.21 -15.81
N ASN A 17 14.73 1.40 -16.66
CA ASN A 17 13.64 0.50 -16.23
C ASN A 17 14.13 -0.63 -15.32
N GLU A 18 15.43 -0.86 -15.26
CA GLU A 18 16.05 -1.89 -14.43
C GLU A 18 16.47 -1.33 -13.06
N GLY A 19 16.34 -2.15 -12.03
CA GLY A 19 16.74 -1.81 -10.67
C GLY A 19 15.87 -0.72 -10.03
N THR A 20 16.52 0.23 -9.35
CA THR A 20 15.86 1.24 -8.49
C THR A 20 15.86 2.65 -9.05
N SER A 21 16.43 2.87 -10.25
CA SER A 21 16.63 4.20 -10.84
C SER A 21 15.34 5.04 -10.89
N LEU A 22 14.25 4.47 -11.42
CA LEU A 22 12.95 5.17 -11.48
C LEU A 22 12.37 5.45 -10.10
N ALA A 23 12.46 4.49 -9.18
CA ALA A 23 11.93 4.64 -7.83
C ALA A 23 12.63 5.79 -7.09
N LEU A 24 13.96 5.85 -7.19
CA LEU A 24 14.77 6.95 -6.65
C LEU A 24 14.41 8.29 -7.29
N PHE A 25 14.29 8.33 -8.61
CA PHE A 25 13.96 9.56 -9.32
C PHE A 25 12.60 10.12 -8.87
N PHE A 26 11.56 9.30 -8.86
CA PHE A 26 10.22 9.74 -8.46
C PHE A 26 10.13 10.08 -6.98
N ASP A 27 10.86 9.35 -6.12
CA ASP A 27 10.93 9.68 -4.71
C ASP A 27 11.60 11.06 -4.50
N ALA A 28 12.73 11.31 -5.17
CA ALA A 28 13.49 12.56 -5.09
C ALA A 28 12.68 13.79 -5.55
N MET A 29 11.66 13.62 -6.40
CA MET A 29 10.75 14.72 -6.76
C MET A 29 10.01 15.32 -5.54
N ASN A 30 9.93 14.59 -4.43
CA ASN A 30 9.33 15.08 -3.19
C ASN A 30 10.28 15.96 -2.36
N GLU A 31 11.59 15.99 -2.67
CA GLU A 31 12.58 16.80 -1.93
C GLU A 31 12.27 18.30 -1.97
N LYS A 32 11.57 18.76 -3.00
CA LYS A 32 11.09 20.16 -3.06
C LYS A 32 10.19 20.55 -1.87
N ASN A 33 9.62 19.57 -1.16
CA ASN A 33 8.74 19.79 -0.03
C ASN A 33 9.45 19.67 1.33
N HIS A 34 10.76 19.42 1.39
CA HIS A 34 11.46 19.10 2.65
C HIS A 34 11.27 20.17 3.74
N ILE A 35 11.39 21.47 3.41
CA ILE A 35 11.20 22.57 4.36
C ILE A 35 9.80 22.53 4.99
N MET A 36 8.77 22.33 4.15
CA MET A 36 7.37 22.26 4.60
C MET A 36 7.14 21.03 5.47
N VAL A 37 7.75 19.90 5.13
CA VAL A 37 7.66 18.66 5.93
C VAL A 37 8.29 18.86 7.30
N GLU A 38 9.48 19.45 7.37
CA GLU A 38 10.16 19.76 8.64
C GLU A 38 9.33 20.72 9.52
N GLU A 39 8.71 21.74 8.91
CA GLU A 39 7.83 22.66 9.62
C GLU A 39 6.59 21.94 10.19
N ILE A 40 5.95 21.07 9.41
CA ILE A 40 4.82 20.25 9.87
C ILE A 40 5.26 19.33 11.02
N GLN A 41 6.43 18.69 10.92
CA GLN A 41 6.97 17.84 11.98
C GLN A 41 7.22 18.60 13.29
N ARG A 42 7.58 19.89 13.21
CA ARG A 42 7.83 20.73 14.38
C ARG A 42 6.56 21.31 15.00
N THR A 43 5.51 21.53 14.21
CA THR A 43 4.32 22.30 14.62
C THR A 43 3.08 21.45 14.82
N CYS A 44 2.97 20.29 14.17
CA CYS A 44 1.82 19.40 14.25
C CYS A 44 2.10 18.22 15.18
N SER A 45 1.19 17.96 16.12
CA SER A 45 1.21 16.75 16.96
C SER A 45 0.63 15.51 16.27
N GLN A 46 -0.09 15.72 15.16
CA GLN A 46 -0.78 14.69 14.41
C GLN A 46 -0.47 14.83 12.91
N ILE A 47 0.22 13.84 12.35
CA ILE A 47 0.61 13.82 10.95
C ILE A 47 -0.04 12.61 10.29
N ILE A 48 -0.66 12.82 9.13
CA ILE A 48 -1.19 11.75 8.28
C ILE A 48 -0.53 11.92 6.93
N THR A 49 0.26 10.93 6.51
CA THR A 49 0.86 10.92 5.17
C THR A 49 0.01 10.06 4.25
N PHE A 50 0.15 10.27 2.94
CA PHE A 50 -0.51 9.42 1.97
C PHE A 50 0.32 9.24 0.70
N SER A 51 0.12 8.11 0.04
CA SER A 51 0.64 7.81 -1.29
C SER A 51 -0.44 7.10 -2.10
N HIS A 52 -0.30 7.09 -3.43
CA HIS A 52 -1.12 6.17 -4.23
C HIS A 52 -0.59 4.74 -4.16
N PHE A 53 0.74 4.59 -4.20
CA PHE A 53 1.46 3.31 -4.25
C PHE A 53 1.66 2.68 -2.87
N VAL A 54 1.82 1.36 -2.86
CA VAL A 54 2.00 0.55 -1.66
C VAL A 54 3.39 0.77 -1.08
N PRO A 55 3.54 1.25 0.17
CA PRO A 55 4.85 1.58 0.71
C PRO A 55 5.66 0.37 1.13
N ARG A 56 5.00 -0.74 1.47
CA ARG A 56 5.65 -1.91 2.07
C ARG A 56 5.24 -3.23 1.43
N PRO A 57 6.16 -4.20 1.24
CA PRO A 57 5.83 -5.55 0.79
C PRO A 57 4.79 -6.26 1.66
N GLU A 58 4.78 -6.00 2.97
CA GLU A 58 3.83 -6.58 3.93
C GLU A 58 2.38 -6.12 3.69
N LEU A 59 2.19 -5.01 2.98
CA LEU A 59 0.89 -4.50 2.55
C LEU A 59 0.46 -5.06 1.18
N CYS A 60 1.08 -6.16 0.76
CA CYS A 60 0.67 -6.94 -0.40
C CYS A 60 0.61 -8.43 -0.03
N PRO A 61 -0.45 -9.17 -0.38
CA PRO A 61 -0.49 -10.60 -0.14
C PRO A 61 0.69 -11.32 -0.82
N GLU A 62 1.13 -12.41 -0.22
CA GLU A 62 2.21 -13.23 -0.76
C GLU A 62 1.94 -13.64 -2.20
N LYS A 63 2.99 -13.64 -3.03
CA LYS A 63 2.92 -13.95 -4.46
C LYS A 63 2.12 -15.22 -4.77
N ARG A 64 2.23 -16.25 -3.92
CA ARG A 64 1.51 -17.54 -4.05
C ARG A 64 -0.02 -17.42 -3.93
N MET A 65 -0.51 -16.33 -3.38
CA MET A 65 -1.93 -16.02 -3.16
C MET A 65 -2.51 -15.06 -4.20
N LEU A 66 -1.68 -14.52 -5.11
CA LEU A 66 -2.07 -13.54 -6.11
C LEU A 66 -2.46 -14.21 -7.44
N PHE A 67 -3.55 -13.73 -8.06
CA PHE A 67 -3.89 -14.11 -9.44
C PHE A 67 -2.92 -13.52 -10.48
N TYR A 68 -2.29 -12.39 -10.15
CA TYR A 68 -1.25 -11.78 -10.98
C TYR A 68 0.08 -11.79 -10.21
N PRO A 69 0.96 -12.78 -10.44
CA PRO A 69 2.16 -12.98 -9.63
C PRO A 69 3.25 -11.91 -9.86
N LYS A 70 3.12 -11.09 -10.91
CA LYS A 70 4.01 -9.94 -11.17
C LYS A 70 3.56 -8.67 -10.46
N LEU A 71 2.39 -8.66 -9.79
CA LEU A 71 1.87 -7.47 -9.08
C LEU A 71 2.90 -6.82 -8.15
N PRO A 72 3.66 -7.56 -7.30
CA PRO A 72 4.61 -6.94 -6.38
C PRO A 72 5.71 -6.12 -7.06
N LYS A 73 5.96 -6.32 -8.36
CA LYS A 73 6.98 -5.59 -9.12
C LYS A 73 6.58 -4.17 -9.52
N ILE A 74 5.31 -3.79 -9.39
CA ILE A 74 4.75 -2.57 -9.98
C ILE A 74 3.84 -1.79 -9.02
N ILE A 75 3.95 -2.04 -7.72
CA ILE A 75 3.02 -1.49 -6.73
C ILE A 75 3.62 -0.46 -5.80
N GLY A 76 4.93 -0.32 -5.74
CA GLY A 76 5.62 0.62 -4.87
C GLY A 76 7.13 0.38 -4.84
N SER A 77 7.79 0.95 -3.83
CA SER A 77 9.25 0.92 -3.67
C SER A 77 9.65 1.06 -2.21
N ASP A 78 10.84 0.56 -1.86
CA ASP A 78 11.38 0.68 -0.50
C ASP A 78 11.66 2.15 -0.12
N TYR A 79 12.07 2.99 -1.08
CA TYR A 79 12.29 4.43 -0.87
C TYR A 79 11.04 5.18 -0.41
N LEU A 80 9.85 4.71 -0.80
CA LEU A 80 8.59 5.28 -0.33
C LEU A 80 8.41 5.01 1.17
N GLU A 81 8.71 3.80 1.65
CA GLU A 81 8.69 3.50 3.08
C GLU A 81 9.77 4.29 3.82
N ASP A 82 10.99 4.41 3.29
CA ASP A 82 12.06 5.19 3.91
C ASP A 82 11.63 6.65 4.12
N ARG A 83 10.94 7.25 3.14
CA ARG A 83 10.38 8.60 3.27
C ARG A 83 9.25 8.68 4.30
N ILE A 84 8.35 7.71 4.33
CA ILE A 84 7.28 7.66 5.34
C ILE A 84 7.90 7.57 6.74
N ARG A 85 8.99 6.80 6.88
CA ARG A 85 9.75 6.64 8.12
C ARG A 85 10.51 7.89 8.52
N SER A 86 11.07 8.64 7.58
CA SER A 86 11.70 9.92 7.91
C SER A 86 10.69 10.96 8.41
N ILE A 87 9.43 10.87 7.97
CA ILE A 87 8.34 11.76 8.41
C ILE A 87 7.80 11.37 9.79
N HIS A 88 7.47 10.09 9.99
CA HIS A 88 6.83 9.62 11.23
C HIS A 88 7.82 9.20 12.33
N GLY A 89 9.06 8.90 11.95
CA GLY A 89 10.07 8.31 12.84
C GLY A 89 9.94 6.79 13.01
N SER A 90 10.79 6.25 13.87
CA SER A 90 10.90 4.81 14.18
C SER A 90 10.28 4.40 15.51
N LYS A 91 9.73 5.34 16.28
CA LYS A 91 9.10 5.06 17.58
C LYS A 91 7.61 4.77 17.38
N ASP A 92 7.08 3.85 18.19
CA ASP A 92 5.64 3.59 18.25
C ASP A 92 4.92 4.86 18.72
N THR A 93 4.33 5.57 17.77
CA THR A 93 3.58 6.79 18.02
C THR A 93 2.14 6.53 17.66
N ALA A 94 1.25 6.63 18.65
CA ALA A 94 -0.19 6.48 18.45
C ALA A 94 -0.77 7.48 17.42
N SER A 95 0.01 8.49 17.01
CA SER A 95 -0.32 9.48 16.00
C SER A 95 0.18 9.12 14.59
N ALA A 96 1.03 8.12 14.35
CA ALA A 96 1.52 7.86 13.00
C ALA A 96 0.51 7.07 12.14
N CYS A 97 0.09 7.67 11.02
CA CYS A 97 -0.79 7.02 10.04
C CYS A 97 -0.35 7.32 8.61
N HIS A 98 -0.37 6.29 7.77
CA HIS A 98 -0.13 6.38 6.34
C HIS A 98 -1.29 5.77 5.54
N LEU A 99 -1.86 6.57 4.64
CA LEU A 99 -2.94 6.15 3.74
C LEU A 99 -2.36 5.77 2.38
N PHE A 100 -2.76 4.62 1.84
CA PHE A 100 -2.26 4.16 0.56
C PHE A 100 -3.34 3.50 -0.31
N GLY A 101 -3.00 3.16 -1.55
CA GLY A 101 -3.96 2.69 -2.55
C GLY A 101 -3.41 1.68 -3.56
N HIS A 102 -3.85 1.82 -4.81
CA HIS A 102 -3.39 1.07 -5.99
C HIS A 102 -3.83 -0.41 -6.07
N THR A 103 -3.64 -1.22 -5.04
CA THR A 103 -3.80 -2.70 -5.16
C THR A 103 -5.22 -3.23 -5.01
N HIS A 104 -6.18 -2.39 -4.62
CA HIS A 104 -7.56 -2.78 -4.34
C HIS A 104 -7.74 -3.85 -3.23
N PHE A 105 -6.70 -4.07 -2.41
CA PHE A 105 -6.76 -4.85 -1.18
C PHE A 105 -7.13 -3.95 0.01
N CYS A 106 -8.12 -4.35 0.83
CA CYS A 106 -8.41 -3.63 2.07
C CYS A 106 -7.31 -3.94 3.08
N TRP A 107 -6.74 -2.90 3.66
CA TRP A 107 -5.75 -2.99 4.72
C TRP A 107 -6.05 -1.99 5.83
N ASP A 108 -5.95 -2.46 7.06
CA ASP A 108 -5.81 -1.63 8.26
C ASP A 108 -5.02 -2.44 9.31
N LEU A 109 -3.74 -2.10 9.45
CA LEU A 109 -2.86 -2.71 10.44
C LEU A 109 -1.75 -1.74 10.84
N VAL A 110 -1.07 -2.06 11.95
CA VAL A 110 0.12 -1.35 12.41
C VAL A 110 1.34 -2.17 12.04
N LEU A 111 2.32 -1.54 11.39
CA LEU A 111 3.65 -2.11 11.12
C LEU A 111 4.69 -1.16 11.69
N ASP A 112 5.53 -1.69 12.58
CA ASP A 112 6.59 -0.96 13.29
C ASP A 112 6.12 0.42 13.79
N GLY A 113 4.96 0.49 14.43
CA GLY A 113 4.44 1.72 15.03
C GLY A 113 3.75 2.72 14.09
N ILE A 114 3.57 2.41 12.80
CA ILE A 114 2.77 3.24 11.87
C ILE A 114 1.51 2.47 11.49
N ARG A 115 0.34 3.11 11.59
CA ARG A 115 -0.91 2.57 11.07
C ARG A 115 -0.98 2.77 9.55
N TYR A 116 -1.10 1.68 8.81
CA TYR A 116 -1.27 1.71 7.36
C TYR A 116 -2.71 1.37 7.01
N VAL A 117 -3.39 2.26 6.28
CA VAL A 117 -4.79 2.07 5.86
C VAL A 117 -4.94 2.19 4.36
N GLN A 118 -5.58 1.19 3.75
CA GLN A 118 -6.06 1.22 2.37
C GLN A 118 -7.54 0.83 2.38
N ALA A 119 -8.40 1.80 2.05
CA ALA A 119 -9.86 1.66 1.93
C ALA A 119 -10.27 1.80 0.45
N PRO A 120 -9.98 0.81 -0.42
CA PRO A 120 -10.05 1.00 -1.85
C PRO A 120 -11.49 1.01 -2.32
N LEU A 121 -11.81 1.97 -3.19
CA LEU A 121 -13.07 1.99 -3.91
C LEU A 121 -13.17 0.82 -4.91
N ALA A 122 -12.08 0.43 -5.57
CA ALA A 122 -12.00 -0.70 -6.52
C ALA A 122 -12.95 -0.61 -7.75
N TYR A 123 -12.88 -1.59 -8.65
CA TYR A 123 -13.78 -1.67 -9.81
C TYR A 123 -15.20 -2.10 -9.42
N PRO A 124 -16.25 -1.77 -10.21
CA PRO A 124 -17.64 -2.12 -9.87
C PRO A 124 -17.87 -3.60 -9.55
N ARG A 125 -17.21 -4.52 -10.25
CA ARG A 125 -17.30 -5.98 -9.97
C ARG A 125 -16.61 -6.38 -8.66
N GLU A 126 -15.56 -5.66 -8.26
CA GLU A 126 -14.82 -5.88 -7.02
C GLU A 126 -15.58 -5.30 -5.82
N ARG A 127 -16.21 -4.13 -5.99
CA ARG A 127 -17.07 -3.47 -4.99
C ARG A 127 -18.18 -4.37 -4.46
N LYS A 128 -18.84 -5.11 -5.36
CA LYS A 128 -19.91 -6.07 -5.01
C LYS A 128 -19.47 -7.13 -3.99
N ARG A 129 -18.16 -7.33 -3.80
CA ARG A 129 -17.56 -8.33 -2.91
C ARG A 129 -16.85 -7.73 -1.69
N ARG A 130 -16.86 -6.40 -1.53
CA ARG A 130 -16.08 -5.65 -0.51
C ARG A 130 -17.00 -4.98 0.51
N MET A 131 -16.39 -4.41 1.56
CA MET A 131 -17.05 -3.61 2.59
C MET A 131 -18.10 -2.68 1.99
N ASN A 132 -19.37 -2.90 2.35
CA ASN A 132 -20.59 -2.21 1.90
C ASN A 132 -21.28 -2.72 0.62
N GLY A 133 -20.86 -3.83 0.00
CA GLY A 133 -21.71 -4.63 -0.89
C GLY A 133 -22.23 -4.00 -2.21
N GLY A 134 -22.01 -2.73 -2.50
CA GLY A 134 -22.54 -2.08 -3.71
C GLY A 134 -23.07 -0.67 -3.44
N GLU A 135 -23.22 0.10 -4.53
CA GLU A 135 -23.87 1.41 -4.77
C GLU A 135 -23.80 2.55 -3.71
N ASN A 136 -23.86 2.25 -2.41
CA ASN A 136 -23.84 3.21 -1.29
C ASN A 136 -22.45 3.34 -0.63
N TRP A 137 -21.37 3.31 -1.43
CA TRP A 137 -20.03 3.55 -0.88
C TRP A 137 -19.90 5.00 -0.41
N LEU A 138 -19.54 5.19 0.85
CA LEU A 138 -19.17 6.48 1.41
C LEU A 138 -17.67 6.49 1.70
N PRO A 139 -16.99 7.64 1.56
CA PRO A 139 -15.61 7.80 2.01
C PRO A 139 -15.47 7.36 3.47
N PHE A 140 -14.42 6.58 3.76
CA PHE A 140 -14.10 6.22 5.13
C PHE A 140 -13.41 7.39 5.82
N CYS A 141 -14.03 7.94 6.85
CA CYS A 141 -13.43 8.99 7.66
C CYS A 141 -12.30 8.41 8.52
N ILE A 142 -11.05 8.82 8.27
CA ILE A 142 -9.87 8.30 8.98
C ILE A 142 -9.64 9.02 10.31
N TYR A 143 -9.90 10.33 10.36
CA TYR A 143 -9.57 11.16 11.51
C TYR A 143 -10.63 12.25 11.69
N SER A 144 -11.13 12.38 12.92
CA SER A 144 -12.13 13.38 13.29
C SER A 144 -12.04 13.65 14.80
N ASN A 145 -12.33 14.88 15.21
CA ASN A 145 -12.39 15.28 16.63
C ASN A 145 -11.14 14.88 17.44
N GLY A 146 -9.95 15.07 16.87
CA GLY A 146 -8.69 14.79 17.57
C GLY A 146 -8.33 13.30 17.65
N ARG A 147 -9.06 12.41 16.96
CA ARG A 147 -8.92 10.96 17.09
C ARG A 147 -8.96 10.26 15.75
N PHE A 148 -8.16 9.21 15.62
CA PHE A 148 -8.32 8.27 14.54
C PHE A 148 -9.62 7.47 14.69
N ALA A 149 -10.24 7.16 13.55
CA ALA A 149 -11.32 6.21 13.48
C ALA A 149 -10.86 4.83 13.96
N HIS A 150 -11.81 4.03 14.44
CA HIS A 150 -11.56 2.63 14.77
C HIS A 150 -11.02 1.85 13.57
N LYS A 151 -10.47 0.66 13.83
CA LYS A 151 -9.97 -0.24 12.79
C LYS A 151 -11.05 -0.48 11.73
N LEU A 152 -10.70 -0.25 10.48
CA LEU A 152 -11.52 -0.54 9.32
C LEU A 152 -11.76 -2.05 9.24
N THR A 153 -13.02 -2.46 9.28
CA THR A 153 -13.41 -3.87 9.23
C THR A 153 -14.67 -4.06 8.37
N PRO A 154 -14.73 -5.12 7.54
CA PRO A 154 -13.71 -6.17 7.34
C PRO A 154 -12.54 -5.80 6.40
N CYS A 155 -11.30 -6.04 6.86
CA CYS A 155 -10.11 -6.05 5.99
C CYS A 155 -9.46 -7.44 5.99
N TYR A 156 -9.96 -8.30 5.09
CA TYR A 156 -9.59 -9.73 5.03
C TYR A 156 -8.09 -10.01 5.14
N TRP A 157 -7.23 -9.26 4.43
CA TRP A 157 -5.79 -9.53 4.45
C TRP A 157 -5.13 -9.11 5.76
N SER A 158 -5.57 -8.01 6.37
CA SER A 158 -5.16 -7.65 7.73
C SER A 158 -5.55 -8.72 8.74
N ASP A 159 -6.79 -9.22 8.65
CA ASP A 159 -7.29 -10.23 9.59
C ASP A 159 -6.61 -11.58 9.35
N TYR A 160 -6.36 -11.95 8.09
CA TYR A 160 -5.60 -13.14 7.72
C TYR A 160 -4.19 -13.11 8.30
N TYR A 161 -3.43 -12.03 8.09
CA TYR A 161 -2.05 -11.94 8.57
C TYR A 161 -1.92 -11.67 10.07
N ALA A 162 -3.00 -11.27 10.75
CA ALA A 162 -3.05 -11.24 12.20
C ALA A 162 -3.08 -12.65 12.82
N ALA A 163 -3.70 -13.61 12.13
CA ALA A 163 -3.82 -15.00 12.58
C ALA A 163 -2.81 -15.96 11.92
N ASN A 164 -2.21 -15.56 10.80
CA ASN A 164 -1.34 -16.41 9.99
C ASN A 164 0.00 -15.71 9.74
N PRO A 165 1.12 -16.26 10.23
CA PRO A 165 2.44 -15.74 9.89
C PRO A 165 2.68 -15.73 8.38
N ARG A 166 3.48 -14.77 7.95
CA ARG A 166 3.96 -14.75 6.57
C ARG A 166 4.94 -15.91 6.33
N SER A 167 4.89 -16.49 5.14
CA SER A 167 5.80 -17.51 4.63
C SER A 167 6.23 -17.14 3.19
N PRO A 168 7.06 -16.10 3.01
CA PRO A 168 7.42 -15.59 1.68
C PRO A 168 8.23 -16.60 0.85
N HIS A 169 8.92 -17.54 1.50
CA HIS A 169 9.67 -18.61 0.82
C HIS A 169 8.76 -19.77 0.34
N ASN A 170 7.51 -19.83 0.77
CA ASN A 170 6.58 -20.82 0.27
C ASN A 170 6.17 -20.50 -1.17
N THR A 171 6.57 -21.35 -2.11
CA THR A 171 6.26 -21.20 -3.53
C THR A 171 5.03 -21.99 -3.97
N GLN A 172 4.42 -22.78 -3.07
CA GLN A 172 3.21 -23.54 -3.36
C GLN A 172 2.01 -22.58 -3.50
N LEU A 173 1.43 -22.55 -4.71
CA LEU A 173 0.26 -21.74 -5.00
C LEU A 173 -0.89 -22.09 -4.04
N ALA A 174 -1.54 -21.05 -3.51
CA ALA A 174 -2.73 -21.23 -2.71
C ALA A 174 -3.81 -21.97 -3.52
N PRO A 175 -4.64 -22.84 -2.90
CA PRO A 175 -5.59 -23.68 -3.65
C PRO A 175 -6.50 -22.91 -4.61
N TRP A 176 -6.96 -21.72 -4.20
CA TRP A 176 -7.81 -20.84 -5.01
C TRP A 176 -7.08 -20.17 -6.18
N VAL A 177 -5.75 -20.06 -6.13
CA VAL A 177 -4.92 -19.58 -7.26
C VAL A 177 -4.55 -20.76 -8.16
N ALA A 178 -4.13 -21.88 -7.57
CA ALA A 178 -3.67 -23.06 -8.29
C ALA A 178 -4.67 -23.56 -9.34
N LYS A 179 -5.97 -23.46 -9.08
CA LYS A 179 -7.02 -23.85 -10.04
C LYS A 179 -6.98 -23.09 -11.38
N PHE A 180 -6.41 -21.88 -11.41
CA PHE A 180 -6.27 -21.07 -12.62
C PHE A 180 -5.02 -21.44 -13.45
N TYR A 181 -4.07 -22.16 -12.84
CA TYR A 181 -2.81 -22.59 -13.47
C TYR A 181 -2.79 -24.09 -13.80
N ARG A 182 -3.78 -24.86 -13.34
CA ARG A 182 -3.93 -26.30 -13.63
C ARG A 182 -4.56 -26.63 -14.99
N ARG A 183 -4.97 -25.63 -15.78
CA ARG A 183 -5.43 -25.83 -17.15
C ARG A 183 -4.22 -25.79 -18.10
N LEU A 184 -3.61 -26.95 -18.29
CA LEU A 184 -2.97 -27.35 -19.53
C LEU A 184 -3.86 -28.42 -20.16
#